data_AF-A0A947II63-F1
#
_entry.id   AF-A0A947II63-F1
#
_cell.length_a   1.000
_cell.length_b   1.000
_cell.length_c   1.000
_cell.angle_alpha   90.00
_cell.angle_beta   90.00
_cell.angle_gamma   90.00
#
_symmetry.space_group_name_H-M   'P 1'
#
loop_
_entity.id
_entity.type
_entity.pdbx_description
1 polymer ?
#
loop_
_entity_poly.entity_id
_entity_poly.type
_entity_poly.pdbx_seq_one_letter_code
_entity_poly.pdbx_strand_id
1 'polypeptide(L)' 'MGVRHKTLDIEGVQFHPESILSEQGHELFKNFLERGA' A
#
# COMPACT_ATOMS: atom_id res chain seq x y z
N MET A 1 -6.73 -3.19 -7.23
CA MET A 1 -7.80 -3.58 -6.29
C MET A 1 -7.26 -3.49 -4.88
N GLY A 2 -7.96 -2.78 -3.99
CA GLY A 2 -7.57 -2.63 -2.59
C GLY A 2 -8.73 -2.09 -1.76
N VAL A 3 -8.57 -2.18 -0.44
CA VAL A 3 -9.53 -1.72 0.57
C VAL A 3 -8.83 -0.84 1.58
N ARG A 4 -9.55 0.12 2.16
CA ARG A 4 -9.06 1.00 3.22
C ARG A 4 -10.09 1.09 4.32
N HIS A 5 -9.63 0.97 5.57
CA HIS A 5 -10.49 1.17 6.72
C HIS A 5 -10.88 2.66 6.84
N LYS A 6 -12.14 2.95 7.19
CA LYS A 6 -12.66 4.34 7.16
C LYS A 6 -12.11 5.24 8.27
N THR A 7 -11.77 4.63 9.41
CA THR A 7 -11.42 5.34 10.64
C THR A 7 -10.08 4.92 11.24
N LEU A 8 -9.48 3.86 10.72
CA LEU A 8 -8.20 3.33 11.18
C LEU A 8 -7.21 3.46 10.04
N ASP A 9 -5.94 3.65 10.36
CA ASP A 9 -4.88 3.73 9.36
C ASP A 9 -4.44 2.32 8.90
N ILE A 10 -5.38 1.63 8.25
CA ILE A 10 -5.22 0.25 7.78
C ILE A 10 -5.67 0.19 6.33
N GLU A 11 -4.77 -0.30 5.46
CA GLU A 11 -4.98 -0.47 4.03
C GLU A 11 -4.58 -1.89 3.62
N GLY A 12 -5.29 -2.45 2.65
CA GLY A 12 -5.03 -3.78 2.11
C GLY A 12 -5.08 -3.78 0.59
N VAL A 13 -4.14 -4.44 -0.04
CA VAL A 13 -4.10 -4.66 -1.49
C VAL A 13 -4.18 -6.16 -1.78
N GLN A 14 -4.84 -6.52 -2.89
CA GLN A 14 -5.04 -7.93 -3.24
C GLN A 14 -3.84 -8.53 -3.98
N PHE A 15 -2.97 -7.69 -4.54
CA PHE A 15 -1.76 -8.12 -5.24
C PHE A 15 -0.55 -8.07 -4.31
N HIS A 16 0.58 -8.55 -4.81
CA HIS A 16 1.88 -8.52 -4.13
C HIS A 16 2.66 -7.27 -4.54
N PRO A 17 2.56 -6.12 -3.82
CA PRO A 17 3.31 -4.92 -4.13
C PRO A 17 4.83 -5.12 -3.98
N GLU A 18 5.27 -6.15 -3.25
CA GLU A 18 6.67 -6.52 -3.09
C GLU A 18 7.28 -7.23 -4.31
N SER A 19 6.46 -7.70 -5.25
CA SER A 19 6.93 -8.41 -6.44
C SER A 19 7.64 -7.48 -7.42
N ILE A 20 8.73 -7.94 -8.04
CA ILE A 20 9.46 -7.19 -9.08
C ILE A 20 8.61 -6.88 -10.32
N LEU A 21 7.55 -7.66 -10.54
CA LEU A 21 6.61 -7.45 -11.65
C LEU A 21 5.54 -6.37 -11.34
N SER A 22 5.46 -5.90 -10.09
CA SER A 22 4.56 -4.84 -9.66
C SER A 22 5.29 -3.49 -9.78
N GLU A 23 5.13 -2.81 -10.92
CA GLU A 23 5.88 -1.58 -11.26
C GLU A 23 5.81 -0.47 -10.20
N GLN A 24 4.66 -0.29 -9.54
CA GLN A 24 4.44 0.78 -8.55
C GLN A 24 4.55 0.32 -7.09
N GLY A 25 5.11 -0.87 -6.84
CA GLY A 25 5.23 -1.43 -5.49
C GLY A 25 5.95 -0.53 -4.49
N HIS A 26 7.08 0.04 -4.92
CA HIS A 26 7.91 0.92 -4.09
C HIS A 26 7.20 2.23 -3.71
N GLU A 27 6.51 2.86 -4.66
CA GLU A 27 5.74 4.08 -4.39
C GLU A 27 4.58 3.81 -3.43
N LEU A 28 3.95 2.63 -3.53
CA LEU A 28 2.87 2.24 -2.63
C LEU A 28 3.36 2.08 -1.18
N PHE A 29 4.53 1.47 -0.98
CA PHE A 29 5.16 1.40 0.35
C PHE A 29 5.58 2.78 0.87
N LYS A 30 6.18 3.62 0.01
CA LYS A 30 6.56 4.98 0.39
C LYS A 30 5.36 5.79 0.89
N ASN A 31 4.27 5.80 0.11
CA ASN A 31 3.05 6.51 0.48
C ASN A 31 2.45 6.01 1.81
N PHE A 32 2.55 4.70 2.08
CA PHE A 32 2.08 4.13 3.34
C PHE A 32 2.94 4.59 4.52
N LEU A 33 4.27 4.55 4.38
CA LEU A 33 5.21 4.95 5.44
C LEU A 33 5.20 6.46 5.72
N GLU A 34 5.09 7.29 4.69
CA GLU A 34 5.04 8.76 4.82
C GLU A 34 3.77 9.26 5.53
N ARG A 35 2.68 8.49 5.51
CA ARG A 35 1.43 8.86 6.19
C ARG A 35 1.43 8.54 7.68
N GLY A 36 2.27 7.60 8.11
CA GLY A 36 2.43 7.22 9.51
C GLY A 36 3.51 8.00 10.27
N ALA A 37 4.30 8.83 9.58
CA ALA A 37 5.29 9.76 10.15
C ALA A 37 4.67 11.13 10.45
#